data_AF-A0A353SAW8-F1
#
_entry.id   AF-A0A353SAW8-F1
#
_cell.length_a   1.000
_cell.length_b   1.000
_cell.length_c   1.000
_cell.angle_alpha   90.00
_cell.angle_beta   90.00
_cell.angle_gamma   90.00
#
_symmetry.space_group_name_H-M   'P 1'
#
loop_
_entity.id
_entity.type
_entity.pdbx_description
1 polymer ?
#
loop_
_entity_poly.entity_id
_entity_poly.type
_entity_poly.pdbx_seq_one_letter_code
_entity_poly.pdbx_strand_id
1 'polypeptide(L)'
;MQGQKICVCALAGALLFGAGDWLLGFVSPEPVAGAFYFISEGHGADFAPWRITATLLCSVVAAPLFCYALSHTGTALCGSAACGRALDAASGLCAFGWLFLHLIVTFHVAAYGIAARMSGAMQAASFSGRLDSLLRPVLFASYACSAPAFIATAAAILAGKTRLKKQALLSTPLFPMLITGTISMLLPQSAFSKGLYTFCMNCGMIVWYVYLWAAGRRSGRTQQNKGTGRN
;
A
#
# COMPACT_ATOMS: atom_id res chain seq x y z
N MET A 1 4.18 -18.69 16.64
CA MET A 1 4.91 -17.40 16.82
C MET A 1 5.26 -16.71 15.50
N GLN A 2 5.68 -17.41 14.44
CA GLN A 2 6.09 -16.79 13.17
C GLN A 2 5.02 -15.89 12.51
N GLY A 3 3.75 -16.31 12.48
CA GLY A 3 2.66 -15.51 11.91
C GLY A 3 2.43 -14.15 12.59
N GLN A 4 2.71 -14.03 13.89
CA GLN A 4 2.58 -12.75 14.61
C GLN A 4 3.69 -11.79 14.20
N LYS A 5 4.92 -12.27 14.04
CA LYS A 5 6.05 -11.45 13.57
C LYS A 5 5.76 -10.87 12.19
N ILE A 6 5.25 -11.70 11.28
CA ILE A 6 4.83 -11.27 9.92
C ILE A 6 3.80 -10.14 10.01
N CYS A 7 2.75 -10.30 10.83
CA CYS A 7 1.72 -9.27 10.99
C CYS A 7 2.28 -7.97 11.58
N VAL A 8 3.15 -8.04 12.58
CA VAL A 8 3.76 -6.84 13.18
C VAL A 8 4.62 -6.10 12.16
N CYS A 9 5.47 -6.80 11.41
CA CYS A 9 6.28 -6.18 10.36
C CYS A 9 5.40 -5.56 9.27
N ALA A 10 4.36 -6.26 8.82
CA ALA A 10 3.45 -5.73 7.82
C ALA A 10 2.71 -4.48 8.30
N LEU A 11 2.19 -4.50 9.54
CA LEU A 11 1.46 -3.37 10.11
C LEU A 11 2.37 -2.16 10.29
N ALA A 12 3.57 -2.35 10.82
CA ALA A 12 4.55 -1.27 10.96
C ALA A 12 4.93 -0.70 9.58
N GLY A 13 5.22 -1.56 8.59
CA GLY A 13 5.54 -1.13 7.24
C GLY A 13 4.39 -0.37 6.56
N ALA A 14 3.17 -0.92 6.61
CA ALA A 14 2.00 -0.30 6.00
C ALA A 14 1.60 1.02 6.69
N LEU A 15 1.78 1.13 8.01
CA LEU A 15 1.55 2.39 8.73
C LEU A 15 2.57 3.46 8.33
N LEU A 16 3.85 3.10 8.19
CA LEU A 16 4.90 4.03 7.78
C LEU A 16 4.72 4.49 6.32
N PHE A 17 4.47 3.55 5.39
CA PHE A 17 4.13 3.91 4.01
C PHE A 17 2.87 4.76 3.94
N GLY A 18 1.80 4.33 4.64
CA GLY A 18 0.55 5.07 4.67
C GLY A 18 0.69 6.47 5.24
N ALA A 19 1.46 6.65 6.32
CA ALA A 19 1.72 7.97 6.88
C ALA A 19 2.50 8.86 5.88
N GLY A 20 3.47 8.30 5.16
CA GLY A 20 4.18 8.99 4.08
C GLY A 20 3.26 9.41 2.94
N ASP A 21 2.47 8.48 2.42
CA ASP A 21 1.52 8.75 1.33
C ASP A 21 0.49 9.81 1.74
N TRP A 22 -0.09 9.68 2.94
CA TRP A 22 -1.00 10.66 3.49
C TRP A 22 -0.32 12.03 3.57
N LEU A 23 0.91 12.10 4.06
CA LEU A 23 1.65 13.35 4.22
C LEU A 23 1.93 14.03 2.87
N LEU A 24 2.25 13.25 1.84
CA LEU A 24 2.37 13.74 0.47
C LEU A 24 1.02 14.25 -0.06
N GLY A 25 -0.04 13.46 0.11
CA GLY A 25 -1.37 13.77 -0.40
C GLY A 25 -2.16 14.82 0.39
N PHE A 26 -1.74 15.18 1.61
CA PHE A 26 -2.47 16.14 2.45
C PHE A 26 -2.24 17.59 2.01
N VAL A 27 -2.76 17.93 0.84
CA VAL A 27 -2.56 19.19 0.13
C VAL A 27 -3.83 19.62 -0.60
N SER A 28 -3.89 20.87 -1.06
CA SER A 28 -4.98 21.34 -1.92
C SER A 28 -5.19 20.38 -3.09
N PRO A 29 -6.41 19.84 -3.30
CA PRO A 29 -6.66 18.72 -4.19
C PRO A 29 -6.81 19.11 -5.66
N GLU A 30 -6.88 20.41 -5.98
CA GLU A 30 -7.17 20.92 -7.31
C GLU A 30 -6.16 20.39 -8.33
N PRO A 31 -6.64 19.84 -9.47
CA PRO A 31 -5.75 19.25 -10.46
C PRO A 31 -4.95 20.32 -11.19
N VAL A 32 -3.67 20.04 -11.46
CA VAL A 32 -2.81 20.90 -12.28
C VAL A 32 -2.84 20.38 -13.72
N ALA A 33 -3.37 21.19 -14.64
CA ALA A 33 -3.48 20.80 -16.05
C ALA A 33 -2.10 20.49 -16.66
N GLY A 34 -1.99 19.35 -17.34
CA GLY A 34 -0.75 18.92 -18.00
C GLY A 34 0.30 18.31 -17.06
N ALA A 35 0.06 18.24 -15.76
CA ALA A 35 0.93 17.54 -14.81
C ALA A 35 0.58 16.05 -14.68
N PHE A 36 1.43 15.30 -13.99
CA PHE A 36 1.16 13.93 -13.58
C PHE A 36 -0.11 13.87 -12.71
N TYR A 37 -0.97 12.86 -12.90
CA TYR A 37 -2.31 12.81 -12.28
C TYR A 37 -2.31 12.91 -10.75
N PHE A 38 -1.21 12.54 -10.10
CA PHE A 38 -1.07 12.63 -8.65
C PHE A 38 -0.86 14.07 -8.16
N ILE A 39 -0.22 14.91 -9.00
CA ILE A 39 0.08 16.31 -8.71
C ILE A 39 -1.21 17.12 -8.62
N SER A 40 -1.20 18.05 -7.67
CA SER A 40 -2.29 18.98 -7.40
C SER A 40 -1.70 20.35 -7.03
N GLU A 41 -2.51 21.40 -7.04
CA GLU A 41 -2.07 22.78 -6.78
C GLU A 41 -1.27 22.92 -5.47
N GLY A 42 -1.67 22.18 -4.43
CA GLY A 42 -0.97 22.21 -3.14
C GLY A 42 0.43 21.57 -3.13
N HIS A 43 0.86 20.94 -4.23
CA HIS A 43 2.24 20.46 -4.43
C HIS A 43 3.16 21.53 -5.04
N GLY A 44 2.67 22.76 -5.27
CA GLY A 44 3.40 23.86 -5.89
C GLY A 44 4.59 24.40 -5.07
N ALA A 45 4.96 25.65 -5.32
CA ALA A 45 6.18 26.24 -4.76
C ALA A 45 6.22 26.22 -3.21
N ASP A 46 5.06 26.36 -2.57
CA ASP A 46 4.94 26.39 -1.11
C ASP A 46 4.89 25.00 -0.45
N PHE A 47 4.99 23.92 -1.24
CA PHE A 47 4.97 22.56 -0.69
C PHE A 47 6.18 22.31 0.20
N ALA A 48 5.94 22.04 1.48
CA ALA A 48 7.01 22.00 2.48
C ALA A 48 7.97 20.80 2.25
N PRO A 49 9.29 21.02 2.00
CA PRO A 49 10.21 19.94 1.59
C PRO A 49 10.38 18.84 2.64
N TRP A 50 10.22 19.18 3.91
CA TRP A 50 10.31 18.23 5.00
C TRP A 50 9.30 17.08 4.85
N ARG A 51 8.16 17.30 4.17
CA ARG A 51 7.16 16.26 3.90
C ARG A 51 7.71 15.16 2.99
N ILE A 52 8.49 15.53 1.98
CA ILE A 52 9.19 14.61 1.09
C ILE A 52 10.24 13.85 1.89
N THR A 53 11.07 14.57 2.65
CA THR A 53 12.11 13.95 3.49
C THR A 53 11.52 12.96 4.49
N ALA A 54 10.46 13.33 5.20
CA ALA A 54 9.76 12.44 6.13
C ALA A 54 9.20 11.20 5.43
N THR A 55 8.61 11.35 4.25
CA THR A 55 8.08 10.23 3.45
C THR A 55 9.19 9.27 3.02
N LEU A 56 10.33 9.79 2.58
CA LEU A 56 11.50 8.99 2.22
C LEU A 56 12.06 8.25 3.44
N LEU A 57 12.18 8.91 4.59
CA LEU A 57 12.65 8.28 5.84
C LEU A 57 11.69 7.17 6.30
N CYS A 58 10.38 7.42 6.26
CA CYS A 58 9.38 6.38 6.51
C CYS A 58 9.55 5.21 5.55
N SER A 59 9.78 5.47 4.26
CA SER A 59 9.94 4.45 3.22
C SER A 59 11.19 3.58 3.44
N VAL A 60 12.30 4.16 3.89
CA VAL A 60 13.55 3.41 4.19
C VAL A 60 13.31 2.34 5.26
N VAL A 61 12.49 2.64 6.27
CA VAL A 61 12.14 1.69 7.33
C VAL A 61 10.98 0.78 6.91
N ALA A 62 9.99 1.32 6.22
CA ALA A 62 8.81 0.58 5.79
C ALA A 62 9.13 -0.52 4.78
N ALA A 63 10.00 -0.23 3.80
CA ALA A 63 10.36 -1.14 2.72
C ALA A 63 10.84 -2.52 3.22
N PRO A 64 11.89 -2.63 4.06
CA PRO A 64 12.35 -3.95 4.52
C PRO A 64 11.31 -4.70 5.34
N LEU A 65 10.54 -3.99 6.19
CA LEU A 65 9.48 -4.61 7.00
C LEU A 65 8.35 -5.17 6.13
N PHE A 66 7.93 -4.38 5.14
CA PHE A 66 6.86 -4.73 4.22
C PHE A 66 7.27 -5.86 3.28
N CYS A 67 8.47 -5.80 2.70
CA CYS A 67 9.05 -6.85 1.85
C CYS A 67 9.22 -8.17 2.61
N TYR A 68 9.71 -8.11 3.86
CA TYR A 68 9.82 -9.29 4.72
C TYR A 68 8.44 -9.92 4.93
N ALA A 69 7.44 -9.11 5.31
CA ALA A 69 6.13 -9.64 5.62
C ALA A 69 5.42 -10.23 4.40
N LEU A 70 5.41 -9.51 3.27
CA LEU A 70 4.79 -9.99 2.04
C LEU A 70 5.42 -11.30 1.53
N SER A 71 6.73 -11.42 1.59
CA SER A 71 7.46 -12.63 1.16
C SER A 71 7.16 -13.89 2.01
N HIS A 72 6.42 -13.76 3.12
CA HIS A 72 6.06 -14.88 3.99
C HIS A 72 4.55 -15.04 4.22
N THR A 73 3.73 -14.20 3.59
CA THR A 73 2.28 -14.18 3.80
C THR A 73 1.59 -15.42 3.25
N GLY A 74 1.97 -15.90 2.07
CA GLY A 74 1.47 -17.15 1.49
C GLY A 74 1.68 -18.35 2.40
N THR A 75 2.89 -18.52 2.94
CA THR A 75 3.20 -19.60 3.90
C THR A 75 2.35 -19.51 5.17
N ALA A 76 2.04 -18.31 5.65
CA ALA A 76 1.16 -18.13 6.80
C ALA A 76 -0.32 -18.45 6.50
N LEU A 77 -0.75 -18.27 5.25
CA LEU A 77 -2.16 -18.38 4.82
C LEU A 77 -2.55 -19.78 4.34
N CYS A 78 -1.68 -20.47 3.60
CA CYS A 78 -2.05 -21.68 2.88
C CYS A 78 -2.03 -22.95 3.74
N GLY A 79 -2.89 -23.91 3.39
CA GLY A 79 -2.88 -25.26 3.97
C GLY A 79 -1.74 -26.14 3.41
N SER A 80 -1.33 -25.92 2.17
CA SER A 80 -0.28 -26.67 1.48
C SER A 80 0.96 -25.82 1.17
N ALA A 81 2.13 -26.46 1.14
CA ALA A 81 3.40 -25.79 0.87
C ALA A 81 3.48 -25.23 -0.56
N ALA A 82 2.89 -25.92 -1.55
CA ALA A 82 2.87 -25.45 -2.94
C ALA A 82 2.06 -24.14 -3.09
N CYS A 83 0.88 -24.06 -2.47
CA CYS A 83 0.08 -22.83 -2.41
C CYS A 83 0.85 -21.71 -1.71
N GLY A 84 1.48 -22.02 -0.57
CA GLY A 84 2.23 -21.06 0.22
C GLY A 84 3.35 -20.40 -0.59
N ARG A 85 4.22 -21.22 -1.21
CA ARG A 85 5.32 -20.72 -2.04
C ARG A 85 4.86 -19.89 -3.24
N ALA A 86 3.79 -20.31 -3.91
CA ALA A 86 3.25 -19.57 -5.05
C ALA A 86 2.73 -18.18 -4.63
N LEU A 87 2.01 -18.10 -3.49
CA LEU A 87 1.54 -16.83 -2.95
C LEU A 87 2.68 -15.97 -2.39
N ASP A 88 3.70 -16.56 -1.77
CA ASP A 88 4.89 -15.84 -1.31
C ASP A 88 5.65 -15.22 -2.49
N ALA A 89 5.84 -15.95 -3.59
CA ALA A 89 6.46 -15.44 -4.79
C ALA A 89 5.66 -14.29 -5.43
N ALA A 90 4.34 -14.44 -5.55
CA ALA A 90 3.47 -13.38 -6.06
C ALA A 90 3.49 -12.15 -5.14
N SER A 91 3.46 -12.35 -3.82
CA SER A 91 3.49 -11.28 -2.82
C SER A 91 4.85 -10.57 -2.79
N GLY A 92 5.95 -11.30 -2.97
CA GLY A 92 7.29 -10.73 -3.13
C GLY A 92 7.38 -9.83 -4.36
N LEU A 93 6.84 -10.28 -5.52
CA LEU A 93 6.75 -9.45 -6.73
C LEU A 93 5.90 -8.20 -6.50
N CYS A 94 4.80 -8.33 -5.75
CA CYS A 94 3.98 -7.19 -5.36
C CYS A 94 4.75 -6.19 -4.50
N ALA A 95 5.57 -6.65 -3.55
CA ALA A 95 6.41 -5.76 -2.75
C ALA A 95 7.34 -4.91 -3.63
N PHE A 96 7.97 -5.52 -4.65
CA PHE A 96 8.77 -4.78 -5.63
C PHE A 96 7.95 -3.73 -6.39
N GLY A 97 6.82 -4.13 -6.97
CA GLY A 97 5.93 -3.21 -7.68
C GLY A 97 5.47 -2.04 -6.79
N TRP A 98 5.10 -2.33 -5.55
CA TRP A 98 4.67 -1.35 -4.56
C TRP A 98 5.77 -0.33 -4.23
N LEU A 99 7.02 -0.77 -4.11
CA LEU A 99 8.17 0.13 -3.88
C LEU A 99 8.39 1.07 -5.06
N PHE A 100 8.30 0.56 -6.30
CA PHE A 100 8.43 1.41 -7.48
C PHE A 100 7.28 2.42 -7.57
N LEU A 101 6.05 2.06 -7.21
CA LEU A 101 4.94 3.01 -7.13
C LEU A 101 5.27 4.17 -6.17
N HIS A 102 5.73 3.87 -4.95
CA HIS A 102 6.08 4.90 -3.97
C HIS A 102 7.24 5.78 -4.45
N LEU A 103 8.26 5.17 -5.06
CA LEU A 103 9.41 5.90 -5.59
C LEU A 103 9.00 6.86 -6.71
N ILE A 104 8.23 6.37 -7.69
CA ILE A 104 7.76 7.17 -8.83
C ILE A 104 6.92 8.35 -8.34
N VAL A 105 5.93 8.09 -7.47
CA VAL A 105 5.04 9.13 -6.94
C VAL A 105 5.81 10.17 -6.13
N THR A 106 6.67 9.73 -5.21
CA THR A 106 7.48 10.63 -4.37
C THR A 106 8.43 11.47 -5.22
N PHE A 107 9.06 10.86 -6.23
CA PHE A 107 9.93 11.56 -7.16
C PHE A 107 9.18 12.60 -7.98
N HIS A 108 7.99 12.28 -8.48
CA HIS A 108 7.12 13.23 -9.18
C HIS A 108 6.78 14.45 -8.33
N VAL A 109 6.36 14.22 -7.07
CA VAL A 109 6.03 15.30 -6.14
C VAL A 109 7.25 16.17 -5.86
N ALA A 110 8.40 15.57 -5.60
CA ALA A 110 9.64 16.29 -5.35
C ALA A 110 10.10 17.12 -6.57
N ALA A 111 10.11 16.50 -7.74
CA ALA A 111 10.50 17.11 -8.99
C ALA A 111 9.59 18.29 -9.36
N TYR A 112 8.27 18.13 -9.20
CA TYR A 112 7.30 19.20 -9.44
C TYR A 112 7.48 20.36 -8.45
N GLY A 113 7.56 20.08 -7.15
CA GLY A 113 7.72 21.12 -6.13
C GLY A 113 9.00 21.93 -6.29
N ILE A 114 10.12 21.29 -6.65
CA ILE A 114 11.39 21.96 -6.95
C ILE A 114 11.26 22.82 -8.22
N ALA A 115 10.72 22.26 -9.30
CA ALA A 115 10.55 22.98 -10.56
C ALA A 115 9.62 24.20 -10.39
N ALA A 116 8.56 24.08 -9.59
CA ALA A 116 7.62 25.16 -9.33
C ALA A 116 8.30 26.35 -8.63
N ARG A 117 9.23 26.09 -7.71
CA ARG A 117 10.03 27.13 -7.04
C ARG A 117 11.01 27.82 -7.96
N MET A 118 11.63 27.06 -8.87
CA MET A 118 12.69 27.58 -9.72
C MET A 118 12.15 28.30 -10.96
N SER A 119 11.03 27.84 -11.50
CA SER A 119 10.59 28.23 -12.84
C SER A 119 9.11 28.58 -12.92
N GLY A 120 8.36 28.47 -11.83
CA GLY A 120 6.91 28.72 -11.81
C GLY A 120 6.06 27.47 -12.11
N ALA A 121 4.78 27.55 -11.76
CA ALA A 121 3.84 26.42 -11.81
C ALA A 121 3.61 25.88 -13.23
N MET A 122 3.56 26.74 -14.24
CA MET A 122 3.31 26.35 -15.63
C MET A 122 4.45 25.50 -16.20
N GLN A 123 5.70 25.92 -15.98
CA GLN A 123 6.89 25.19 -16.40
C GLN A 123 7.02 23.88 -15.64
N ALA A 124 6.73 23.89 -14.33
CA ALA A 124 6.70 22.69 -13.50
C ALA A 124 5.65 21.66 -13.98
N ALA A 125 4.46 22.11 -14.38
CA ALA A 125 3.42 21.25 -14.93
C ALA A 125 3.87 20.59 -16.23
N SER A 126 4.43 21.37 -17.16
CA SER A 126 4.97 20.85 -18.42
C SER A 126 6.09 19.83 -18.19
N PHE A 127 7.00 20.12 -17.27
CA PHE A 127 8.06 19.20 -16.87
C PHE A 127 7.50 17.91 -16.25
N SER A 128 6.54 18.02 -15.35
CA SER A 128 5.87 16.86 -14.75
C SER A 128 5.16 15.99 -15.80
N GLY A 129 4.52 16.59 -16.81
CA GLY A 129 3.87 15.84 -17.89
C GLY A 129 4.87 15.07 -18.76
N ARG A 130 6.02 15.68 -19.08
CA ARG A 130 7.11 14.99 -19.80
C ARG A 130 7.69 13.85 -18.96
N LEU A 131 7.95 14.12 -17.68
CA LEU A 131 8.44 13.10 -16.76
C LEU A 131 7.46 11.92 -16.66
N ASP A 132 6.15 12.20 -16.59
CA ASP A 132 5.12 11.15 -16.56
C ASP A 132 5.16 10.33 -17.86
N SER A 133 5.27 10.96 -19.03
CA SER A 133 5.35 10.22 -20.29
C SER A 133 6.52 9.22 -20.34
N LEU A 134 7.65 9.55 -19.70
CA LEU A 134 8.82 8.68 -19.60
C LEU A 134 8.62 7.56 -18.58
N LEU A 135 8.01 7.86 -17.42
CA LEU A 135 7.86 6.91 -16.32
C LEU A 135 6.58 6.08 -16.39
N ARG A 136 5.62 6.45 -17.26
CA ARG A 136 4.32 5.79 -17.41
C ARG A 136 4.44 4.28 -17.69
N PRO A 137 5.35 3.78 -18.55
CA PRO A 137 5.54 2.34 -18.70
C PRO A 137 5.97 1.65 -17.40
N VAL A 138 6.85 2.28 -16.62
CA VAL A 138 7.31 1.76 -15.33
C VAL A 138 6.17 1.77 -14.31
N LEU A 139 5.35 2.82 -14.30
CA LEU A 139 4.15 2.92 -13.48
C LEU A 139 3.18 1.76 -13.78
N PHE A 140 2.89 1.51 -15.06
CA PHE A 140 2.05 0.37 -15.47
C PHE A 140 2.66 -0.97 -15.09
N ALA A 141 3.96 -1.17 -15.32
CA ALA A 141 4.67 -2.38 -14.92
C ALA A 141 4.59 -2.60 -13.39
N SER A 142 4.67 -1.53 -12.61
CA SER A 142 4.57 -1.58 -11.14
C SER A 142 3.18 -2.02 -10.67
N TYR A 143 2.11 -1.52 -11.29
CA TYR A 143 0.76 -2.03 -11.06
C TYR A 143 0.61 -3.49 -11.50
N ALA A 144 1.16 -3.86 -12.66
CA ALA A 144 1.11 -5.23 -13.17
C ALA A 144 1.89 -6.22 -12.29
N CYS A 145 2.94 -5.78 -11.59
CA CYS A 145 3.66 -6.58 -10.60
C CYS A 145 2.86 -6.73 -9.28
N SER A 146 2.05 -5.73 -8.93
CA SER A 146 1.29 -5.69 -7.68
C SER A 146 -0.01 -6.50 -7.75
N ALA A 147 -0.74 -6.41 -8.87
CA ALA A 147 -2.05 -7.03 -9.04
C ALA A 147 -2.07 -8.57 -8.85
N PRO A 148 -1.09 -9.35 -9.32
CA PRO A 148 -1.08 -10.81 -9.19
C PRO A 148 -1.20 -11.29 -7.75
N ALA A 149 -0.54 -10.63 -6.79
CA ALA A 149 -0.62 -11.01 -5.38
C ALA A 149 -2.04 -10.90 -4.82
N PHE A 150 -2.74 -9.81 -5.14
CA PHE A 150 -4.11 -9.58 -4.68
C PHE A 150 -5.09 -10.55 -5.32
N ILE A 151 -4.99 -10.76 -6.63
CA ILE A 151 -5.85 -11.68 -7.39
C ILE A 151 -5.60 -13.11 -6.90
N ALA A 152 -4.34 -13.54 -6.79
CA ALA A 152 -4.00 -14.89 -6.35
C ALA A 152 -4.46 -15.14 -4.90
N THR A 153 -4.32 -14.15 -4.01
CA THR A 153 -4.81 -14.26 -2.63
C THR A 153 -6.33 -14.44 -2.58
N ALA A 154 -7.07 -13.60 -3.31
CA ALA A 154 -8.54 -13.70 -3.40
C ALA A 154 -8.97 -15.06 -3.99
N ALA A 155 -8.33 -15.49 -5.08
CA ALA A 155 -8.60 -16.77 -5.72
C ALA A 155 -8.30 -17.96 -4.78
N ALA A 156 -7.20 -17.92 -4.03
CA ALA A 156 -6.85 -18.96 -3.08
C ALA A 156 -7.87 -19.05 -1.92
N ILE A 157 -8.39 -17.92 -1.43
CA ILE A 157 -9.45 -17.89 -0.41
C ILE A 157 -10.75 -18.49 -0.96
N LEU A 158 -11.18 -18.06 -2.16
CA LEU A 158 -12.41 -18.55 -2.79
C LEU A 158 -12.36 -20.06 -3.09
N ALA A 159 -11.20 -20.53 -3.55
CA ALA A 159 -10.94 -21.95 -3.83
C ALA A 159 -10.75 -22.80 -2.56
N GLY A 160 -10.78 -22.21 -1.35
CA GLY A 160 -10.57 -22.94 -0.11
C GLY A 160 -9.14 -23.48 0.07
N LYS A 161 -8.16 -22.93 -0.66
CA LYS A 161 -6.74 -23.34 -0.56
C LYS A 161 -6.02 -22.71 0.65
N THR A 162 -6.64 -21.71 1.27
CA THR A 162 -6.16 -21.07 2.50
C THR A 162 -6.81 -21.67 3.74
N ARG A 163 -6.21 -21.41 4.91
CA ARG A 163 -6.78 -21.75 6.23
C ARG A 163 -7.89 -20.79 6.66
N LEU A 164 -8.21 -19.78 5.85
CA LEU A 164 -9.20 -18.76 6.14
C LEU A 164 -10.59 -19.16 5.64
N LYS A 165 -11.62 -18.63 6.30
CA LYS A 165 -13.00 -18.74 5.81
C LYS A 165 -13.19 -17.83 4.58
N LYS A 166 -14.11 -18.17 3.68
CA LYS A 166 -14.42 -17.35 2.49
C LYS A 166 -14.78 -15.90 2.82
N GLN A 167 -15.38 -15.64 3.98
CA GLN A 167 -15.69 -14.30 4.50
C GLN A 167 -14.44 -13.40 4.66
N ALA A 168 -13.24 -13.99 4.78
CA ALA A 168 -11.98 -13.26 4.81
C ALA A 168 -11.73 -12.41 3.55
N LEU A 169 -12.42 -12.72 2.44
CA LEU A 169 -12.35 -11.95 1.21
C LEU A 169 -12.66 -10.46 1.43
N LEU A 170 -13.61 -10.15 2.33
CA LEU A 170 -13.98 -8.77 2.68
C LEU A 170 -12.88 -8.01 3.44
N SER A 171 -11.90 -8.72 3.99
CA SER A 171 -10.74 -8.11 4.66
C SER A 171 -9.50 -8.11 3.78
N THR A 172 -9.53 -8.73 2.59
CA THR A 172 -8.40 -8.67 1.66
C THR A 172 -8.14 -7.24 1.23
N PRO A 173 -6.89 -6.86 0.93
CA PRO A 173 -6.55 -5.45 0.68
C PRO A 173 -7.44 -4.75 -0.35
N LEU A 174 -7.91 -5.47 -1.39
CA LEU A 174 -8.77 -4.92 -2.44
C LEU A 174 -10.04 -4.26 -1.91
N PHE A 175 -10.69 -4.87 -0.92
CA PHE A 175 -12.00 -4.41 -0.47
C PHE A 175 -11.91 -3.12 0.38
N PRO A 176 -11.06 -3.03 1.42
CA PRO A 176 -10.87 -1.77 2.14
C PRO A 176 -10.20 -0.70 1.28
N MET A 177 -9.34 -1.05 0.30
CA MET A 177 -8.83 -0.09 -0.70
C MET A 177 -9.99 0.54 -1.46
N LEU A 178 -10.89 -0.29 -2.01
CA LEU A 178 -12.07 0.17 -2.76
C LEU A 178 -12.98 1.05 -1.90
N ILE A 179 -13.27 0.64 -0.66
CA ILE A 179 -14.11 1.42 0.26
C ILE A 179 -13.45 2.76 0.57
N THR A 180 -12.17 2.76 0.96
CA THR A 180 -11.45 3.98 1.34
C THR A 180 -11.34 4.94 0.16
N GLY A 181 -11.02 4.43 -1.03
CA GLY A 181 -11.00 5.22 -2.26
C GLY A 181 -12.37 5.80 -2.61
N THR A 182 -13.44 5.01 -2.50
CA THR A 182 -14.82 5.46 -2.76
C THR A 182 -15.23 6.55 -1.77
N ILE A 183 -15.02 6.33 -0.47
CA ILE A 183 -15.32 7.35 0.56
C ILE A 183 -14.56 8.63 0.25
N SER A 184 -13.28 8.51 -0.08
CA SER A 184 -12.44 9.65 -0.42
C SER A 184 -12.96 10.44 -1.62
N MET A 185 -13.55 9.79 -2.62
CA MET A 185 -14.13 10.45 -3.80
C MET A 185 -15.49 11.09 -3.52
N LEU A 186 -16.23 10.60 -2.52
CA LEU A 186 -17.53 11.14 -2.11
C LEU A 186 -17.40 12.33 -1.14
N LEU A 187 -16.26 12.46 -0.45
CA LEU A 187 -15.99 13.59 0.43
C LEU A 187 -15.78 14.89 -0.38
N PRO A 188 -16.09 16.07 0.21
CA PRO A 188 -15.71 17.34 -0.38
C PRO A 188 -14.22 17.40 -0.72
N GLN A 189 -13.91 18.06 -1.83
CA GLN A 189 -12.52 18.31 -2.24
C GLN A 189 -11.81 19.09 -1.13
N SER A 190 -10.84 18.44 -0.49
CA SER A 190 -10.07 18.99 0.62
C SER A 190 -8.71 18.28 0.71
N ALA A 191 -7.78 18.87 1.48
CA ALA A 191 -6.51 18.20 1.78
C ALA A 191 -6.71 16.84 2.47
N PHE A 192 -7.76 16.74 3.30
CA PHE A 192 -8.11 15.48 3.94
C PHE A 192 -8.54 14.41 2.94
N SER A 193 -9.45 14.72 2.00
CA SER A 193 -9.88 13.74 1.01
C SER A 193 -8.73 13.34 0.09
N LYS A 194 -7.88 14.27 -0.36
CA LYS A 194 -6.69 13.88 -1.14
C LYS A 194 -5.73 12.99 -0.32
N GLY A 195 -5.43 13.34 0.93
CA GLY A 195 -4.61 12.50 1.82
C GLY A 195 -5.19 11.10 2.01
N LEU A 196 -6.51 11.00 2.23
CA LEU A 196 -7.22 9.72 2.37
C LEU A 196 -7.15 8.89 1.07
N TYR A 197 -7.29 9.52 -0.09
CA TYR A 197 -7.14 8.85 -1.38
C TYR A 197 -5.74 8.24 -1.52
N THR A 198 -4.69 9.00 -1.20
CA THR A 198 -3.31 8.53 -1.29
C THR A 198 -3.00 7.42 -0.29
N PHE A 199 -3.60 7.48 0.89
CA PHE A 199 -3.46 6.45 1.93
C PHE A 199 -4.22 5.15 1.64
N CYS A 200 -5.19 5.16 0.71
CA CYS A 200 -6.15 4.05 0.56
C CYS A 200 -5.49 2.69 0.34
N MET A 201 -4.39 2.64 -0.42
CA MET A 201 -3.64 1.43 -0.71
C MET A 201 -3.06 0.80 0.56
N ASN A 202 -2.45 1.63 1.42
CA ASN A 202 -1.90 1.21 2.70
C ASN A 202 -2.99 0.88 3.73
N CYS A 203 -4.15 1.56 3.68
CA CYS A 203 -5.33 1.21 4.49
C CYS A 203 -5.78 -0.24 4.27
N GLY A 204 -5.84 -0.68 3.00
CA GLY A 204 -6.15 -2.07 2.65
C GLY A 204 -5.21 -3.09 3.28
N MET A 205 -3.91 -2.80 3.26
CA MET A 205 -2.89 -3.64 3.86
C MET A 205 -3.02 -3.67 5.39
N ILE A 206 -3.27 -2.52 6.03
CA ILE A 206 -3.48 -2.44 7.49
C ILE A 206 -4.66 -3.32 7.90
N VAL A 207 -5.82 -3.14 7.28
CA VAL A 207 -7.02 -3.93 7.59
C VAL A 207 -6.76 -5.42 7.41
N TRP A 208 -6.08 -5.79 6.33
CA TRP A 208 -5.74 -7.18 6.05
C TRP A 208 -4.89 -7.82 7.15
N TYR A 209 -3.79 -7.18 7.55
CA TYR A 209 -2.90 -7.75 8.57
C TYR A 209 -3.46 -7.65 9.99
N VAL A 210 -4.33 -6.68 10.29
CA VAL A 210 -5.12 -6.69 11.53
C VAL A 210 -6.03 -7.92 11.56
N TYR A 211 -6.72 -8.22 10.46
CA TYR A 211 -7.57 -9.40 10.34
C TYR A 211 -6.76 -10.70 10.55
N LEU A 212 -5.62 -10.84 9.86
CA LEU A 212 -4.76 -12.01 10.00
C LEU A 212 -4.23 -12.19 11.42
N TRP A 213 -3.83 -11.09 12.06
CA TRP A 213 -3.36 -11.12 13.44
C TRP A 213 -4.46 -11.61 14.40
N ALA A 214 -5.67 -11.08 14.27
CA ALA A 214 -6.82 -11.47 15.08
C ALA A 214 -7.22 -12.94 14.84
N ALA A 215 -7.25 -13.38 13.58
CA ALA A 215 -7.54 -14.75 13.20
C ALA A 215 -6.52 -15.74 13.78
N GLY A 216 -5.22 -15.40 13.71
CA GLY A 216 -4.13 -16.22 14.25
C GLY A 216 -4.20 -16.43 15.76
N ARG A 217 -4.63 -15.41 16.53
CA ARG A 217 -4.79 -15.52 17.99
C ARG A 217 -5.89 -16.48 18.41
N ARG A 218 -7.02 -16.51 17.67
CA ARG A 218 -8.16 -17.39 17.98
C ARG A 218 -7.78 -18.86 17.82
N SER A 219 -7.02 -19.20 16.78
CA SER A 219 -6.59 -20.58 16.51
C SER A 219 -5.68 -21.16 17.60
N GLY A 220 -4.76 -20.35 18.15
CA GLY A 220 -3.87 -20.78 19.24
C GLY A 220 -4.61 -21.08 20.55
N ARG A 221 -5.60 -20.24 20.90
CA ARG A 221 -6.39 -20.42 22.14
C ARG A 221 -7.24 -21.69 22.12
N THR A 222 -7.80 -22.04 20.96
CA THR A 222 -8.60 -23.26 20.79
C THR A 222 -7.76 -24.53 20.94
N GLN A 223 -6.49 -24.51 20.49
CA GLN A 223 -5.59 -25.66 20.66
C GLN A 223 -5.18 -25.83 22.13
N GLN A 224 -4.92 -24.74 22.85
CA GLN A 224 -4.55 -24.80 24.28
C GLN A 224 -5.67 -25.37 25.16
N ASN A 225 -6.93 -24.95 24.93
CA ASN A 225 -8.08 -25.47 25.71
C ASN A 225 -8.38 -26.95 25.46
N LYS A 226 -8.04 -27.50 24.29
CA LYS A 226 -8.21 -28.95 24.02
C LYS A 226 -7.14 -29.80 24.71
N GLY A 227 -6.00 -29.21 25.09
CA GLY A 227 -4.92 -29.91 25.79
C GLY A 227 -5.12 -30.04 27.30
N THR A 228 -5.88 -29.14 27.92
CA THR A 228 -6.07 -29.09 29.39
C THR A 228 -7.29 -29.85 29.91
N GLY A 229 -8.16 -30.37 29.02
CA GLY A 229 -9.39 -31.09 29.38
C GLY A 229 -9.26 -32.62 29.48
N ARG A 230 -8.03 -33.15 29.55
CA ARG A 230 -7.75 -34.57 29.80
C ARG A 230 -6.84 -34.68 31.02
N ASN A 231 -7.40 -34.53 32.21
CA ASN A 231 -6.84 -34.98 33.48
C ASN A 231 -8.00 -35.48 34.33
#